data_AF-A0AAU6VM11-F1
#
_entry.id   AF-A0AAU6VM11-F1
#
_cell.length_a   1.000
_cell.length_b   1.000
_cell.length_c   1.000
_cell.angle_alpha   90.00
_cell.angle_beta   90.00
_cell.angle_gamma   90.00
#
_symmetry.space_group_name_H-M   'P 1'
#
loop_
_entity.id
_entity.type
_entity.pdbx_description
1 polymer ?
#
loop_
_entity_poly.entity_id
_entity_poly.type
_entity_poly.pdbx_seq_one_letter_code
_entity_poly.pdbx_strand_id
1 'polypeptide(L)'
;MKEWILKNSFGCSVRFHKPELDTSGWLEHYCVTISGEGMQASVRVENPPYGRNPADFFEELARQWQGWQGEQSWAAIEGEYSLVATTDACGHLLLTVSLLAKGGFPAWSAEVSLAIEAGQLQALAMNGKDFFYPAPAGL
;
A
#
# COMPACT_ATOMS: atom_id res chain seq x y z
N MET A 1 0.53 19.02 0.24
CA MET A 1 -0.27 17.78 0.44
C MET A 1 0.69 16.64 0.70
N LYS A 2 0.35 15.72 1.61
CA LYS A 2 1.21 14.57 1.95
C LYS A 2 1.17 13.55 0.81
N GLU A 3 2.33 13.05 0.41
CA GLU A 3 2.47 11.97 -0.57
C GLU A 3 3.56 11.00 -0.12
N TRP A 4 3.40 9.74 -0.49
CA TRP A 4 4.41 8.70 -0.25
C TRP A 4 4.54 7.84 -1.50
N ILE A 5 5.78 7.57 -1.91
CA ILE A 5 6.07 6.79 -3.11
C ILE A 5 7.02 5.65 -2.77
N LEU A 6 6.61 4.43 -3.12
CA LEU A 6 7.45 3.24 -3.13
C LEU A 6 7.93 3.07 -4.57
N LYS A 7 9.23 2.85 -4.75
CA LYS A 7 9.84 2.64 -6.07
C LYS A 7 10.86 1.52 -5.98
N ASN A 8 10.98 0.74 -7.05
CA ASN A 8 12.11 -0.16 -7.23
C ASN A 8 13.05 0.36 -8.32
N SER A 9 14.19 -0.32 -8.49
CA SER A 9 15.19 -0.02 -9.53
C SER A 9 14.71 -0.32 -10.95
N PHE A 10 13.61 -1.08 -11.10
CA PHE A 10 13.06 -1.50 -12.39
C PHE A 10 11.99 -0.55 -12.95
N GLY A 11 11.85 0.64 -12.36
CA GLY A 11 10.91 1.67 -12.84
C GLY A 11 9.45 1.46 -12.43
N CYS A 12 9.16 0.44 -11.61
CA CYS A 12 7.84 0.28 -11.00
C CYS A 12 7.71 1.22 -9.79
N SER A 13 6.52 1.78 -9.62
CA SER A 13 6.21 2.60 -8.45
C SER A 13 4.77 2.48 -7.99
N VAL A 14 4.58 2.70 -6.69
CA VAL A 14 3.28 2.80 -6.03
C VAL A 14 3.27 4.12 -5.30
N ARG A 15 2.32 5.00 -5.63
CA ARG A 15 2.17 6.31 -5.02
C ARG A 15 0.86 6.39 -4.26
N PHE A 16 0.96 6.76 -2.99
CA PHE A 16 -0.14 7.14 -2.11
C PHE A 16 -0.22 8.66 -2.06
N HIS A 17 -1.36 9.24 -2.41
CA HIS A 17 -1.52 10.70 -2.53
C HIS A 17 -2.96 11.16 -2.31
N LYS A 18 -3.16 12.49 -2.30
CA LYS A 18 -4.47 13.13 -2.08
C LYS A 18 -5.21 12.57 -0.86
N PRO A 19 -4.60 12.64 0.34
CA PRO A 19 -5.29 12.23 1.56
C PRO A 19 -6.48 13.17 1.83
N GLU A 20 -7.63 12.59 2.14
CA GLU A 20 -8.86 13.28 2.55
C GLU A 20 -9.18 12.83 3.97
N LEU A 21 -9.12 13.76 4.93
CA LEU A 21 -9.41 13.49 6.33
C LEU A 21 -10.87 13.84 6.65
N ASP A 22 -11.50 13.03 7.50
CA ASP A 22 -12.80 13.36 8.06
C ASP A 22 -12.68 14.43 9.18
N THR A 23 -13.81 14.79 9.78
CA THR A 23 -13.85 15.76 10.89
C THR A 23 -13.14 15.31 12.16
N SER A 24 -12.87 14.00 12.32
CA SER A 24 -12.12 13.44 13.45
C SER A 24 -10.61 13.44 13.22
N GLY A 25 -10.17 13.77 11.99
CA GLY A 25 -8.77 13.68 11.57
C GLY A 25 -8.38 12.30 11.04
N TRP A 26 -9.34 11.37 10.90
CA TRP A 26 -9.09 10.06 10.32
C TRP A 26 -8.94 10.17 8.80
N LEU A 27 -8.00 9.41 8.22
CA LEU A 27 -7.84 9.33 6.77
C LEU A 27 -8.98 8.51 6.17
N GLU A 28 -10.03 9.17 5.72
CA GLU A 28 -11.22 8.51 5.16
C GLU A 28 -10.99 8.04 3.72
N HIS A 29 -10.27 8.82 2.91
CA HIS A 29 -9.97 8.48 1.53
C HIS A 29 -8.55 8.85 1.12
N TYR A 30 -8.00 8.11 0.15
CA TYR A 30 -6.74 8.47 -0.52
C TYR A 30 -6.72 7.91 -1.94
N CYS A 31 -5.81 8.39 -2.78
CA CYS A 31 -5.55 7.82 -4.08
C CYS A 31 -4.33 6.91 -4.06
N VAL A 32 -4.44 5.76 -4.73
CA VAL A 32 -3.30 4.91 -5.09
C VAL A 32 -3.09 5.02 -6.59
N THR A 33 -1.85 5.29 -6.99
CA THR A 33 -1.43 5.20 -8.39
C THR A 33 -0.29 4.21 -8.50
N ILE A 34 -0.47 3.17 -9.32
CA ILE A 34 0.62 2.27 -9.70
C ILE A 34 1.15 2.67 -11.08
N SER A 35 2.44 2.47 -11.31
CA SER A 35 3.07 2.74 -12.60
C SER A 35 4.20 1.77 -12.89
N GLY A 36 4.36 1.41 -14.15
CA GLY A 36 5.44 0.62 -14.72
C GLY A 36 5.67 1.02 -16.18
N GLU A 37 6.49 0.29 -16.91
CA GLU A 37 6.76 0.59 -18.32
C GLU A 37 5.47 0.57 -19.16
N GLY A 38 5.10 1.71 -19.74
CA GLY A 38 3.91 1.85 -20.58
C GLY A 38 2.56 1.79 -19.83
N MET A 39 2.56 1.65 -18.50
CA MET A 39 1.34 1.46 -17.71
C MET A 39 1.25 2.43 -16.54
N GLN A 40 0.09 3.06 -16.37
CA GLN A 40 -0.30 3.77 -15.16
C GLN A 40 -1.78 3.55 -14.90
N ALA A 41 -2.12 3.25 -13.65
CA ALA A 41 -3.50 3.10 -13.21
C ALA A 41 -3.69 3.76 -11.85
N SER A 42 -4.89 4.27 -11.57
CA SER A 42 -5.20 4.93 -10.30
C SER A 42 -6.61 4.63 -9.85
N VAL A 43 -6.78 4.44 -8.54
CA VAL A 43 -8.09 4.34 -7.86
C VAL A 43 -8.14 5.28 -6.66
N ARG A 44 -9.34 5.73 -6.30
CA ARG A 44 -9.63 6.30 -4.98
C ARG A 44 -10.02 5.15 -4.06
N VAL A 45 -9.34 5.06 -2.92
CA VAL A 45 -9.51 4.02 -1.91
C VAL A 45 -10.35 4.56 -0.76
N GLU A 46 -11.31 3.76 -0.32
CA GLU A 46 -12.08 3.96 0.91
C GLU A 46 -11.29 3.34 2.06
N ASN A 47 -11.10 4.11 3.13
CA ASN A 47 -10.35 3.68 4.29
C ASN A 47 -11.21 3.86 5.54
N PRO A 48 -12.18 2.97 5.78
CA PRO A 48 -13.01 3.06 6.98
C PRO A 48 -12.18 2.92 8.26
N PRO A 49 -12.61 3.50 9.39
CA PRO A 49 -11.92 3.41 10.68
C PRO A 49 -12.00 2.02 11.33
N TYR A 50 -12.64 1.06 10.68
CA TYR A 50 -12.77 -0.33 11.09
C TYR A 50 -12.08 -1.25 10.08
N GLY A 51 -11.60 -2.39 10.58
CA GLY A 51 -10.80 -3.32 9.79
C GLY A 51 -9.30 -3.08 9.97
N ARG A 52 -8.49 -3.83 9.21
CA ARG A 52 -7.04 -3.73 9.25
C ARG A 52 -6.60 -2.55 8.40
N ASN A 53 -5.75 -1.67 8.91
CA ASN A 53 -5.22 -0.53 8.15
C ASN A 53 -4.01 -0.99 7.29
N PRO A 54 -3.79 -0.43 6.08
CA PRO A 54 -2.61 -0.79 5.28
C PRO A 54 -1.27 -0.50 6.00
N ALA A 55 -1.20 0.48 6.90
CA ALA A 55 0.00 0.70 7.73
C ALA A 55 0.34 -0.53 8.59
N ASP A 56 -0.67 -1.22 9.13
CA ASP A 56 -0.47 -2.40 9.98
C ASP A 56 0.09 -3.58 9.16
N PHE A 57 -0.19 -3.61 7.85
CA PHE A 57 0.43 -4.55 6.92
C PHE A 57 1.92 -4.29 6.80
N PHE A 58 2.33 -3.06 6.46
CA PHE A 58 3.75 -2.72 6.35
C PHE A 58 4.50 -2.88 7.68
N GLU A 59 3.85 -2.58 8.81
CA GLU A 59 4.44 -2.82 10.13
C GLU A 59 4.67 -4.31 10.41
N GLU A 60 3.73 -5.18 10.04
CA GLU A 60 3.91 -6.63 10.18
C GLU A 60 5.07 -7.14 9.33
N LEU A 61 5.18 -6.71 8.06
CA LEU A 61 6.31 -7.09 7.20
C LEU A 61 7.65 -6.66 7.83
N ALA A 62 7.71 -5.47 8.42
CA ALA A 62 8.92 -4.98 9.07
C ALA A 62 9.28 -5.72 10.36
N ARG A 63 8.29 -6.23 11.10
CA ARG A 63 8.52 -7.09 12.28
C ARG A 63 9.06 -8.45 11.87
N GLN A 64 8.64 -8.96 10.71
CA GLN A 64 9.07 -10.23 10.15
C GLN A 64 10.19 -10.07 9.10
N TRP A 65 11.14 -9.15 9.35
CA TRP A 65 12.21 -8.81 8.40
C TRP A 65 13.14 -9.99 8.04
N GLN A 66 13.16 -11.06 8.85
CA GLN A 66 13.91 -12.29 8.57
C GLN A 66 13.20 -13.21 7.55
N GLY A 67 12.00 -12.82 7.09
CA GLY A 67 11.16 -13.58 6.18
C GLY A 67 10.01 -14.31 6.88
N TRP A 68 9.08 -14.80 6.06
CA TRP A 68 7.94 -15.62 6.47
C TRP A 68 7.67 -16.72 5.45
N GLN A 69 6.79 -17.66 5.79
CA GLN A 69 6.36 -18.72 4.88
C GLN A 69 5.00 -18.38 4.27
N GLY A 70 4.86 -18.61 2.97
CA GLY A 70 3.64 -18.32 2.22
C GLY A 70 3.44 -16.82 1.94
N GLU A 71 2.18 -16.42 1.83
CA GLU A 71 1.79 -15.06 1.47
C GLU A 71 1.26 -14.30 2.69
N GLN A 72 1.65 -13.04 2.81
CA GLN A 72 0.94 -12.08 3.64
C GLN A 72 0.13 -11.17 2.76
N SER A 73 -1.12 -10.93 3.13
CA SER A 73 -2.01 -10.09 2.33
C SER A 73 -2.77 -9.07 3.15
N TRP A 74 -3.13 -8.00 2.45
CA TRP A 74 -4.05 -6.97 2.91
C TRP A 74 -4.92 -6.53 1.73
N ALA A 75 -6.18 -6.19 1.98
CA ALA A 75 -7.06 -5.65 0.97
C ALA A 75 -7.98 -4.59 1.56
N ALA A 76 -8.29 -3.57 0.75
CA ALA A 76 -9.35 -2.64 1.04
C ALA A 76 -10.68 -3.40 1.11
N ILE A 77 -11.56 -3.01 2.03
CA ILE A 77 -12.84 -3.69 2.26
C ILE A 77 -13.71 -3.65 0.99
N GLU A 78 -13.64 -2.56 0.24
CA GLU A 78 -14.39 -2.37 -1.00
C GLU A 78 -13.70 -3.00 -2.23
N GLY A 79 -12.55 -3.67 -2.05
CA GLY A 79 -11.89 -4.51 -3.06
C GLY A 79 -11.12 -3.78 -4.16
N GLU A 80 -11.02 -2.46 -4.11
CA GLU A 80 -10.38 -1.62 -5.14
C GLU A 80 -8.84 -1.67 -5.12
N TYR A 81 -8.26 -2.13 -4.02
CA TYR A 81 -6.82 -2.10 -3.76
C TYR A 81 -6.43 -3.28 -2.85
N SER A 82 -5.39 -4.01 -3.23
CA SER A 82 -4.81 -5.07 -2.41
C SER A 82 -3.28 -5.07 -2.46
N LEU A 83 -2.71 -5.66 -1.41
CA LEU A 83 -1.29 -5.90 -1.23
C LEU A 83 -1.09 -7.39 -0.96
N VAL A 84 -0.11 -7.97 -1.63
CA VAL A 84 0.39 -9.32 -1.35
C VAL A 84 1.89 -9.25 -1.24
N ALA A 85 2.45 -9.80 -0.17
CA ALA A 85 3.88 -9.86 0.04
C ALA A 85 4.33 -11.31 0.23
N THR A 86 5.40 -11.68 -0.48
CA THR A 86 6.08 -12.97 -0.35
C THR A 86 7.56 -12.76 -0.12
N THR A 87 8.21 -13.74 0.50
CA THR A 87 9.67 -13.77 0.67
C THR A 87 10.24 -15.06 0.13
N ASP A 88 11.41 -15.00 -0.50
CA ASP A 88 12.16 -16.18 -0.90
C ASP A 88 13.23 -16.59 0.13
N ALA A 89 13.88 -17.73 -0.11
CA ALA A 89 14.95 -18.25 0.76
C ALA A 89 16.22 -17.38 0.77
N CYS A 90 16.35 -16.45 -0.17
CA CYS A 90 17.45 -15.49 -0.26
C CYS A 90 17.14 -14.17 0.47
N GLY A 91 15.92 -14.01 1.01
CA GLY A 91 15.47 -12.81 1.70
C GLY A 91 15.00 -11.70 0.76
N HIS A 92 14.78 -11.99 -0.53
CA HIS A 92 14.13 -11.04 -1.42
C HIS A 92 12.64 -10.99 -1.09
N LEU A 93 12.10 -9.78 -1.02
CA LEU A 93 10.69 -9.55 -0.78
C LEU A 93 10.04 -9.05 -2.05
N LEU A 94 8.97 -9.72 -2.47
CA LEU A 94 8.15 -9.29 -3.58
C LEU A 94 6.85 -8.71 -3.03
N LEU A 95 6.61 -7.44 -3.28
CA LEU A 95 5.34 -6.77 -2.98
C LEU A 95 4.54 -6.62 -4.27
N THR A 96 3.44 -7.34 -4.37
CA THR A 96 2.45 -7.18 -5.44
C THR A 96 1.36 -6.22 -4.99
N VAL A 97 1.08 -5.23 -5.84
CA VAL A 97 0.05 -4.22 -5.62
C VAL A 97 -0.95 -4.27 -6.76
N SER A 98 -2.19 -4.59 -6.43
CA SER A 98 -3.26 -4.76 -7.41
C SER A 98 -4.34 -3.71 -7.21
N LEU A 99 -4.81 -3.13 -8.31
CA LEU A 99 -5.92 -2.18 -8.37
C LEU A 99 -7.08 -2.77 -9.18
N LEU A 100 -8.29 -2.54 -8.72
CA LEU A 100 -9.52 -2.98 -9.38
C LEU A 100 -10.51 -1.83 -9.52
N ALA A 101 -11.15 -1.73 -10.69
CA ALA A 101 -12.21 -0.75 -10.91
C ALA A 101 -13.39 -0.95 -9.95
N LYS A 102 -13.80 0.10 -9.25
CA LYS A 102 -15.03 0.09 -8.43
C LYS A 102 -16.30 0.13 -9.28
N GLY A 103 -17.37 -0.48 -8.77
CA GLY A 103 -18.75 -0.18 -9.19
C GLY A 103 -19.43 -1.12 -10.20
N GLY A 104 -19.05 -2.41 -10.30
CA GLY A 104 -19.75 -3.39 -11.15
C GLY A 104 -18.84 -4.53 -11.60
N PHE A 105 -19.19 -5.21 -12.71
CA PHE A 105 -18.24 -6.08 -13.42
C PHE A 105 -16.93 -5.29 -13.60
N PRO A 106 -15.78 -5.80 -13.14
CA PRO A 106 -14.57 -5.00 -13.12
C PRO A 106 -14.22 -4.58 -14.54
N ALA A 107 -14.36 -3.28 -14.82
CA ALA A 107 -14.11 -2.73 -16.14
C ALA A 107 -12.63 -2.80 -16.50
N TRP A 108 -11.76 -2.82 -15.49
CA TRP A 108 -10.32 -3.01 -15.63
C TRP A 108 -9.71 -3.49 -14.30
N SER A 109 -8.55 -4.14 -14.42
CA SER A 109 -7.61 -4.40 -13.33
C SER A 109 -6.21 -3.99 -13.76
N ALA A 110 -5.35 -3.66 -12.80
CA ALA A 110 -3.96 -3.36 -13.04
C ALA A 110 -3.11 -3.84 -11.85
N GLU A 111 -1.89 -4.26 -12.12
CA GLU A 111 -1.01 -4.82 -11.10
C GLU A 111 0.45 -4.44 -11.38
N VAL A 112 1.21 -4.20 -10.32
CA VAL A 112 2.68 -4.11 -10.36
C VAL A 112 3.28 -4.92 -9.23
N SER A 113 4.44 -5.50 -9.48
CA SER A 113 5.24 -6.14 -8.43
C SER A 113 6.54 -5.37 -8.23
N LEU A 114 6.89 -5.13 -6.96
CA LEU A 114 8.09 -4.45 -6.55
C LEU A 114 8.97 -5.40 -5.75
N ALA A 115 10.20 -5.61 -6.22
CA ALA A 115 11.26 -6.13 -5.37
C ALA A 115 11.59 -5.09 -4.29
N ILE A 116 11.47 -5.49 -3.04
CA ILE A 116 11.77 -4.71 -1.85
C ILE A 116 12.93 -5.38 -1.13
N GLU A 117 13.92 -4.58 -0.77
CA GLU A 117 15.05 -5.07 0.03
C GLU A 117 14.64 -5.13 1.51
N ALA A 118 15.10 -6.14 2.25
CA ALA A 118 14.77 -6.29 3.67
C ALA A 118 15.10 -5.03 4.50
N GLY A 119 16.20 -4.33 4.16
CA GLY A 119 16.59 -3.08 4.81
C GLY A 119 15.67 -1.88 4.54
N GLN A 120 14.73 -1.99 3.59
CA GLN A 120 13.73 -0.95 3.32
C GLN A 120 12.48 -1.12 4.18
N LEU A 121 12.25 -2.29 4.79
CA LEU A 121 10.98 -2.59 5.46
C LEU A 121 10.68 -1.65 6.62
N GLN A 122 11.68 -1.28 7.42
CA GLN A 122 11.49 -0.34 8.53
C GLN A 122 11.08 1.06 8.01
N ALA A 123 11.70 1.52 6.91
CA ALA A 123 11.33 2.78 6.28
C ALA A 123 9.93 2.71 5.66
N LEU A 124 9.52 1.58 5.10
CA LEU A 124 8.17 1.36 4.57
C LEU A 124 7.13 1.42 5.69
N ALA A 125 7.36 0.71 6.80
CA ALA A 125 6.48 0.75 7.96
C ALA A 125 6.33 2.17 8.53
N MET A 126 7.44 2.90 8.66
CA MET A 126 7.43 4.28 9.17
C MET A 126 6.65 5.22 8.23
N ASN A 127 6.97 5.22 6.93
CA ASN A 127 6.29 6.08 5.96
C ASN A 127 4.81 5.72 5.80
N GLY A 128 4.48 4.43 5.87
CA GLY A 128 3.10 3.94 5.85
C GLY A 128 2.33 4.42 7.08
N LYS A 129 2.89 4.27 8.27
CA LYS A 129 2.30 4.80 9.50
C LYS A 129 2.07 6.29 9.40
N ASP A 130 3.06 7.05 8.95
CA ASP A 130 2.92 8.48 8.74
C ASP A 130 1.75 8.79 7.81
N PHE A 131 1.65 8.11 6.66
CA PHE A 131 0.60 8.39 5.68
C PHE A 131 -0.80 7.98 6.16
N PHE A 132 -0.97 6.74 6.65
CA PHE A 132 -2.29 6.17 6.96
C PHE A 132 -2.80 6.44 8.38
N TYR A 133 -1.90 6.77 9.31
CA TYR A 133 -2.24 7.26 10.65
C TYR A 133 -1.71 8.70 10.81
N PRO A 134 -2.28 9.67 10.07
CA PRO A 134 -1.88 11.06 10.24
C PRO A 134 -2.09 11.47 11.70
N ALA A 135 -1.10 12.15 12.28
CA ALA A 135 -1.23 12.66 13.64
C ALA A 135 -2.50 13.52 13.74
N PRO A 136 -3.28 13.43 14.83
CA PRO A 136 -4.40 14.32 15.04
C PRO A 136 -3.95 15.77 14.91
N ALA A 137 -4.74 16.60 14.23
CA ALA A 137 -4.44 18.00 14.03
C ALA A 137 -4.51 18.76 15.37
N GLY A 138 -3.42 18.76 16.12
CA GLY A 138 -3.24 19.52 17.36
C GLY A 138 -4.00 18.95 18.57
N LEU A 139 -3.26 18.77 19.66
CA LEU A 139 -3.76 19.09 21.00
C LEU A 139 -3.21 20.48 21.36
#